data_AF-A0A3M2HFN6-F1
#
_entry.id   AF-A0A3M2HFN6-F1
#
_cell.length_a   1.000
_cell.length_b   1.000
_cell.length_c   1.000
_cell.angle_alpha   90.00
_cell.angle_beta   90.00
_cell.angle_gamma   90.00
#
_symmetry.space_group_name_H-M   'P 1'
#
loop_
_entity.id
_entity.type
_entity.pdbx_description
1 polymer ?
#
loop_
_entity_poly.entity_id
_entity_poly.type
_entity_poly.pdbx_seq_one_letter_code
_entity_poly.pdbx_strand_id
1 'polypeptide(L)' 'MEINQQALRVLYRELGLVDAVRFLKQFTTGFGDYTQERDEIFAEKTLADVIREIKQRSEK' A
#
# COMPACT_ATOMS: atom_id res chain seq x y z
N MET A 1 8.36 -19.46 0.64
CA MET A 1 8.25 -18.13 1.29
C MET A 1 9.53 -17.32 1.16
N GLU A 2 10.70 -17.88 1.49
CA GLU A 2 11.98 -17.16 1.44
C GLU A 2 12.36 -16.63 0.04
N ILE A 3 12.20 -17.45 -1.01
CA ILE A 3 12.50 -17.06 -2.39
C ILE A 3 11.66 -15.86 -2.87
N ASN A 4 10.37 -15.81 -2.50
CA ASN A 4 9.47 -14.71 -2.87
C ASN A 4 9.90 -13.41 -2.19
N GLN A 5 10.34 -13.47 -0.93
CA GLN A 5 10.85 -12.29 -0.23
C GLN A 5 12.16 -11.79 -0.82
N GLN A 6 13.06 -12.71 -1.23
CA GLN A 6 14.29 -12.35 -1.93
C GLN A 6 13.98 -11.70 -3.29
N ALA A 7 13.08 -12.29 -4.07
CA ALA A 7 12.65 -11.75 -5.36
C ALA A 7 12.01 -10.36 -5.22
N LEU A 8 11.14 -10.16 -4.23
CA LEU A 8 10.54 -8.86 -3.93
C LEU A 8 11.60 -7.80 -3.61
N ARG A 9 12.61 -8.14 -2.80
CA ARG A 9 13.71 -7.21 -2.51
C ARG A 9 14.50 -6.81 -3.76
N VAL A 10 14.76 -7.77 -4.66
CA VAL A 10 15.42 -7.48 -5.93
C VAL A 10 14.54 -6.57 -6.80
N LEU A 11 13.26 -6.90 -6.97
CA LEU A 11 12.33 -6.09 -7.75
C LEU A 11 12.23 -4.65 -7.23
N TYR A 12 12.11 -4.47 -5.91
CA TYR A 12 12.08 -3.13 -5.31
C TYR A 12 13.38 -2.36 -5.52
N ARG A 13 14.54 -3.03 -5.49
CA ARG A 13 15.83 -2.38 -5.70
C ARG A 13 16.03 -1.95 -7.16
N GLU A 14 15.68 -2.80 -8.12
CA GLU A 14 15.97 -2.56 -9.54
C GLU A 14 14.90 -1.71 -10.24
N LEU A 15 13.63 -1.86 -9.86
CA LEU A 15 12.51 -1.17 -10.53
C LEU A 15 11.96 0.00 -9.71
N GLY A 16 12.29 0.09 -8.43
CA GLY A 16 11.60 0.96 -7.49
C GLY A 16 10.21 0.44 -7.13
N LEU A 17 9.62 1.01 -6.08
CA LEU A 17 8.38 0.51 -5.48
C LEU A 17 7.20 0.50 -6.48
N VAL A 18 7.02 1.59 -7.22
CA VAL A 18 5.87 1.78 -8.12
C VAL A 18 5.87 0.76 -9.25
N ASP A 19 7.00 0.62 -9.95
CA ASP A 19 7.09 -0.26 -11.11
C ASP A 19 7.16 -1.74 -10.71
N ALA A 20 7.77 -2.06 -9.57
CA ALA A 20 7.71 -3.41 -9.00
C ALA A 20 6.28 -3.85 -8.67
N VAL A 21 5.47 -2.99 -8.04
CA VAL A 21 4.06 -3.29 -7.76
C VAL A 21 3.27 -3.45 -9.07
N ARG A 22 3.51 -2.60 -10.06
CA ARG A 22 2.85 -2.72 -11.38
C ARG A 22 3.22 -4.04 -12.07
N PHE A 23 4.50 -4.42 -12.04
CA PHE A 23 4.98 -5.70 -12.57
C PHE A 23 4.29 -6.89 -11.90
N LEU A 24 4.23 -6.92 -10.56
CA LEU A 24 3.59 -8.01 -9.82
C LEU A 24 2.10 -8.15 -10.15
N LYS A 25 1.40 -7.03 -10.37
CA LYS A 25 -0.02 -7.03 -10.78
C LYS A 25 -0.27 -7.68 -12.14
N GLN A 26 0.75 -7.86 -12.98
CA GLN A 26 0.61 -8.56 -14.26
C GLN A 26 0.50 -10.09 -14.08
N PHE A 27 1.05 -10.62 -12.99
CA PHE A 27 1.15 -12.07 -12.74
C PHE A 27 0.28 -12.52 -11.57
N THR A 28 -0.37 -11.58 -10.88
CA THR A 28 -1.17 -11.87 -9.69
C THR A 28 -2.52 -11.18 -9.80
N THR A 29 -3.57 -11.85 -9.34
CA THR A 29 -4.92 -11.28 -9.22
C THR A 29 -5.07 -10.33 -8.03
N GLY A 30 -4.02 -10.15 -7.22
CA GLY A 30 -4.11 -9.53 -5.90
C GLY A 30 -4.68 -10.50 -4.85
N PHE A 31 -4.61 -10.10 -3.58
CA PHE A 31 -5.20 -10.82 -2.45
C PHE A 31 -5.85 -9.79 -1.52
N GLY A 32 -6.85 -10.21 -0.75
CA GLY A 32 -7.60 -9.36 0.17
C GLY A 32 -8.84 -8.73 -0.47
N ASP A 33 -9.71 -8.20 0.38
CA ASP A 33 -10.88 -7.42 -0.03
C ASP A 33 -10.62 -5.96 0.32
N TYR A 34 -10.02 -5.22 -0.61
CA TYR A 34 -9.75 -3.80 -0.41
C TYR A 34 -11.02 -2.99 -0.18
N THR A 35 -12.20 -3.45 -0.63
CA THR A 35 -13.46 -2.75 -0.38
C THR A 35 -13.80 -2.83 1.11
N GLN A 36 -13.75 -4.04 1.67
CA GLN A 36 -13.96 -4.25 3.11
C GLN A 36 -12.89 -3.52 3.94
N GLU A 37 -11.61 -3.72 3.62
CA GLU A 37 -10.50 -3.11 4.35
C GLU A 37 -10.57 -1.58 4.33
N ARG A 38 -10.91 -0.99 3.18
CA ARG A 38 -11.08 0.47 3.06
C ARG A 38 -12.23 0.95 3.93
N ASP A 39 -13.34 0.23 3.96
CA ASP A 39 -14.48 0.63 4.78
C ASP A 39 -14.13 0.56 6.28
N GLU A 40 -13.41 -0.47 6.73
CA GLU A 40 -12.91 -0.55 8.11
C GLU A 40 -11.96 0.61 8.48
N ILE A 41 -11.12 1.06 7.55
CA ILE A 41 -10.14 2.12 7.79
C ILE A 41 -10.76 3.52 7.71
N PHE A 42 -11.70 3.73 6.78
CA PHE A 42 -12.12 5.06 6.35
C PHE A 42 -13.62 5.35 6.49
N ALA A 43 -14.51 4.38 6.74
CA ALA A 43 -15.96 4.62 6.73
C ALA A 43 -16.40 5.71 7.73
N GLU A 44 -15.71 5.82 8.87
CA GLU A 44 -16.00 6.83 9.89
C GLU A 44 -15.13 8.09 9.78
N LYS A 45 -14.21 8.17 8.81
CA LYS A 45 -13.31 9.31 8.66
C LYS A 45 -13.83 10.29 7.62
N THR A 46 -14.01 11.54 8.03
CA THR A 46 -14.23 12.62 7.08
C THR A 46 -12.90 13.06 6.44
N LEU A 47 -12.98 13.69 5.27
CA LEU A 47 -11.80 14.33 4.66
C LEU A 47 -11.14 15.34 5.61
N ALA A 48 -11.93 16.05 6.41
CA ALA A 48 -11.41 17.01 7.39
C ALA A 48 -10.60 16.31 8.50
N ASP A 49 -11.00 15.12 8.93
CA ASP A 49 -10.26 14.33 9.92
C ASP A 49 -8.93 13.84 9.34
N VAL A 50 -8.93 13.37 8.09
CA VAL A 50 -7.70 12.97 7.38
C VAL A 50 -6.72 14.13 7.25
N ILE A 51 -7.19 15.33 6.86
CA ILE A 51 -6.34 16.52 6.76
C ILE A 51 -5.77 16.91 8.14
N ARG A 52 -6.56 16.78 9.21
CA ARG A 52 -6.12 17.08 10.58
C ARG A 52 -5.00 16.13 11.02
N GLU A 53 -5.15 14.83 10.75
CA GLU A 53 -4.14 13.81 11.07
C GLU A 53 -2.82 14.02 10.33
N ILE A 54 -2.88 14.42 9.05
CA ILE A 54 -1.67 14.75 8.26
C ILE A 54 -0.93 15.92 8.90
N LYS A 55 -1.64 17.01 9.26
CA LYS A 55 -1.04 18.19 9.87
C LYS A 55 -0.39 17.89 11.22
N GLN A 56 -1.06 17.10 12.07
CA GLN A 56 -0.52 16.66 13.35
C GLN A 56 0.78 15.86 13.22
N ARG A 57 0.94 15.09 12.13
CA ARG A 57 2.18 14.34 11.86
C ARG A 57 3.31 15.23 11.33
N SER A 58 3.00 16.32 10.63
CA SER A 58 4.01 17.27 10.13
C SER A 58 4.50 18.28 11.17
N GLU A 59 3.76 18.44 12.27
CA GLU A 59 4.12 19.36 13.38
C GLU A 59 4.99 18.68 14.47
N LYS A 60 5.30 17.39 14.31
CA LYS A 60 6.21 16.61 15.16
C LYS A 60 7.54 16.36 14.44
#